data_AF-A0A6N9UCN5-F1
#
_entry.id   AF-A0A6N9UCN5-F1
#
_cell.length_a   1.000
_cell.length_b   1.000
_cell.length_c   1.000
_cell.angle_alpha   90.00
_cell.angle_beta   90.00
_cell.angle_gamma   90.00
#
_symmetry.space_group_name_H-M   'P 1'
#
loop_
_entity.id
_entity.type
_entity.pdbx_description
1 polymer ?
#
loop_
_entity_poly.entity_id
_entity_poly.type
_entity_poly.pdbx_seq_one_letter_code
_entity_poly.pdbx_strand_id
1 'polypeptide(L)' 'MHATLTRARRLLDIPPPPSLPGQLTVDTPPPDCEHGNPQCHATPVRFYFCGYRCDAHQPAVTRPYFQPRRPQP' A
#
# COMPACT_ATOMS: atom_id res chain seq x y z
N MET A 1 -26.94 -9.84 -24.50
CA MET A 1 -25.74 -9.39 -23.75
C MET A 1 -25.07 -10.53 -22.95
N HIS A 2 -24.96 -11.75 -23.50
CA HIS A 2 -24.33 -12.90 -22.80
C HIS A 2 -23.00 -13.34 -23.42
N ALA A 3 -22.71 -12.96 -24.66
CA ALA A 3 -21.50 -13.38 -25.37
C ALA A 3 -20.20 -12.89 -24.71
N THR A 4 -20.16 -11.62 -24.28
CA THR A 4 -19.01 -11.04 -23.57
C THR A 4 -18.73 -11.74 -22.24
N LEU A 5 -19.79 -12.09 -21.51
CA LEU A 5 -19.68 -12.77 -20.22
C LEU A 5 -19.19 -14.21 -20.39
N THR A 6 -19.72 -14.94 -21.37
CA THR A 6 -19.24 -16.29 -21.71
C THR A 6 -17.78 -16.28 -22.14
N ARG A 7 -17.35 -15.27 -22.90
CA ARG A 7 -15.93 -15.09 -23.26
C ARG A 7 -15.07 -14.81 -22.04
N ALA A 8 -15.51 -13.96 -21.11
CA ALA A 8 -14.78 -13.67 -19.88
C ALA A 8 -14.59 -14.91 -19.00
N ARG A 9 -15.65 -15.73 -18.84
CA ARG A 9 -15.57 -17.00 -18.08
C ARG A 9 -14.50 -17.93 -18.63
N ARG A 10 -14.50 -18.15 -19.94
CA ARG A 10 -13.50 -19.01 -20.60
C ARG A 10 -12.06 -18.56 -20.39
N LEU A 11 -11.81 -17.25 -20.24
CA LEU A 11 -10.47 -16.74 -19.99
C LEU A 11 -10.01 -16.98 -18.55
N LEU A 12 -10.94 -16.97 -17.58
CA LEU A 12 -10.64 -17.23 -16.17
C LEU A 12 -10.39 -18.72 -15.89
N ASP A 13 -10.99 -19.61 -16.70
CA ASP A 13 -10.79 -21.06 -16.59
C ASP A 13 -9.42 -21.53 -17.14
N ILE A 14 -8.66 -20.65 -17.79
CA ILE A 14 -7.33 -21.00 -18.33
C ILE A 14 -6.32 -21.05 -17.17
N PRO A 15 -5.54 -22.14 -17.02
CA PRO A 15 -4.54 -22.22 -15.97
C PRO A 15 -3.48 -21.12 -16.15
N PRO A 16 -2.94 -20.57 -15.05
CA PRO A 16 -1.90 -19.56 -15.14
C PRO A 16 -0.66 -20.12 -15.87
N PRO A 17 0.04 -19.29 -16.65
CA PRO A 17 1.25 -19.72 -17.34
C PRO A 17 2.34 -20.12 -16.33
N PRO A 18 3.27 -21.03 -16.72
CA PRO A 18 4.38 -21.42 -15.87
C PRO A 18 5.33 -20.23 -15.63
N SER A 19 5.90 -20.16 -14.42
CA SER A 19 6.91 -19.17 -14.07
C SER A 19 8.19 -19.37 -14.89
N LEU A 20 8.72 -18.29 -15.46
CA LEU A 20 9.97 -18.32 -16.22
C LEU A 20 11.19 -18.06 -15.32
N PRO A 21 12.36 -18.63 -15.64
CA PRO A 21 13.60 -18.32 -14.93
C PRO A 21 13.90 -16.81 -14.95
N GLY A 22 14.17 -16.22 -13.79
CA GLY A 22 14.45 -14.78 -13.64
C GLY A 22 13.22 -13.90 -13.51
N GLN A 23 12.00 -14.45 -13.57
CA GLN A 23 10.78 -13.72 -13.28
C GLN A 23 10.58 -13.64 -11.76
N LEU A 24 10.46 -12.42 -11.23
CA LEU A 24 10.10 -12.19 -9.84
C LEU A 24 8.68 -12.73 -9.59
N THR A 25 8.54 -13.66 -8.64
CA THR A 25 7.24 -14.12 -8.16
C THR A 25 6.60 -13.02 -7.31
N VAL A 26 5.38 -12.61 -7.65
CA VAL A 26 4.60 -11.65 -6.86
C VAL A 26 3.89 -12.40 -5.72
N ASP A 27 4.65 -13.17 -4.95
CA ASP A 27 4.18 -13.85 -3.72
C ASP A 27 4.82 -13.26 -2.47
N THR A 28 5.61 -12.19 -2.62
CA THR A 28 6.12 -11.47 -1.46
C THR A 28 4.98 -10.67 -0.85
N PRO A 29 4.58 -10.94 0.42
CA PRO A 29 3.64 -10.07 1.10
C PRO A 29 4.20 -8.65 1.07
N PRO A 30 3.35 -7.63 0.92
CA PRO A 30 3.83 -6.27 0.95
C PRO A 30 4.62 -6.04 2.24
N PRO A 31 5.74 -5.30 2.19
CA PRO A 31 6.62 -5.11 3.34
C PRO A 31 5.83 -4.61 4.56
N ASP A 32 6.14 -5.19 5.71
CA ASP A 32 5.56 -4.78 6.98
C ASP A 32 5.86 -3.31 7.26
N CYS A 33 4.99 -2.68 8.06
CA CYS A 33 4.96 -1.24 8.26
C CYS A 33 6.13 -0.75 9.11
N GLU A 34 7.31 -0.63 8.51
CA GLU A 34 8.50 -0.15 9.18
C GLU A 34 8.48 1.38 9.42
N HIS A 35 9.21 1.81 10.45
CA HIS A 35 9.53 3.23 10.72
C HIS A 35 10.53 3.77 9.68
N GLY A 36 10.18 3.73 8.40
CA GLY A 36 11.12 4.06 7.33
C GLY A 36 10.59 4.12 5.91
N ASN A 37 9.26 4.05 5.71
CA ASN A 37 8.58 4.06 4.41
C ASN A 37 8.65 2.72 3.64
N PRO A 38 7.86 1.74 4.08
CA PRO A 38 6.90 1.07 3.19
C PRO A 38 5.44 1.47 3.46
N GLN A 39 4.54 1.21 2.48
CA GLN A 39 3.11 1.46 2.61
C GLN A 39 2.50 0.57 3.69
N CYS A 40 1.77 1.17 4.62
CA CYS A 40 0.97 0.39 5.54
C CYS A 40 -0.29 -0.12 4.81
N HIS A 41 -0.46 -1.43 4.72
CA HIS A 41 -1.64 -2.06 4.09
C HIS A 41 -2.74 -2.43 5.11
N ALA A 42 -2.53 -2.13 6.40
CA ALA A 42 -3.51 -2.42 7.45
C ALA A 42 -4.69 -1.43 7.38
N THR A 43 -5.92 -1.94 7.44
CA THR A 43 -7.14 -1.11 7.45
C THR A 43 -7.67 -0.99 8.89
N PRO A 44 -7.99 0.22 9.39
CA PRO A 44 -7.95 1.52 8.73
C PRO A 44 -6.54 2.15 8.64
N VAL A 45 -6.29 2.89 7.56
CA VAL A 45 -5.11 3.76 7.40
C VAL A 45 -5.47 5.24 7.61
N ARG A 46 -4.53 6.01 8.16
CA ARG A 46 -4.59 7.46 8.35
C ARG A 46 -3.44 8.15 7.59
N PHE A 47 -3.71 9.34 7.09
CA PHE A 47 -2.69 10.15 6.40
C PHE A 47 -1.83 10.93 7.42
N TYR A 48 -0.51 10.85 7.25
CA TYR A 48 0.49 11.67 7.95
C TYR A 48 1.44 12.29 6.91
N PHE A 49 2.16 13.35 7.28
CA PHE A 49 3.12 14.01 6.38
C PHE A 49 4.22 13.06 5.84
N CYS A 50 4.54 12.01 6.59
CA CYS A 50 5.50 10.97 6.20
C CYS A 50 4.86 9.75 5.51
N GLY A 51 3.60 9.83 5.08
CA GLY A 51 2.87 8.78 4.37
C GLY A 51 1.63 8.24 5.11
N TYR A 52 0.89 7.34 4.45
CA TYR A 52 -0.26 6.63 5.04
C TYR A 52 0.19 5.54 6.02
N ARG A 53 -0.37 5.52 7.24
CA ARG A 53 0.02 4.60 8.33
C ARG A 53 -1.20 4.11 9.11
N CYS A 54 -1.13 2.91 9.68
CA CYS A 54 -2.15 2.41 10.62
C CYS A 54 -1.93 2.93 12.04
N ASP A 55 -2.87 2.62 12.94
CA ASP A 55 -2.84 3.08 14.33
C ASP A 55 -1.68 2.52 15.17
N ALA A 56 -1.17 1.33 14.83
CA ALA A 56 0.01 0.78 15.52
C ALA A 56 1.32 1.47 15.12
N HIS A 57 1.35 2.08 13.94
CA HIS A 57 2.56 2.67 13.34
C HIS A 57 2.43 4.18 13.16
N GLN A 58 1.65 4.83 14.03
CA GLN A 58 1.62 6.28 14.07
C GLN A 58 3.03 6.83 14.32
N PRO A 59 3.41 7.95 13.68
CA PRO A 59 4.75 8.50 13.87
C PRO A 59 4.97 8.84 15.34
N ALA A 60 6.03 8.29 15.96
CA ALA A 60 6.39 8.59 17.35
C ALA A 60 6.56 10.10 17.62
N VAL A 61 6.94 10.87 16.58
CA VAL A 61 7.00 12.33 16.60
C VAL A 61 6.38 12.88 15.32
N THR A 62 5.12 13.31 15.37
CA THR A 62 4.60 14.27 14.40
C THR A 62 5.24 15.61 14.74
N ARG A 63 6.38 15.97 14.15
CA ARG A 63 6.93 17.33 14.30
C ARG A 63 5.77 18.31 14.03
N PRO A 64 5.39 19.18 14.98
CA PRO A 64 4.37 20.16 14.68
C PRO A 64 4.92 21.01 13.53
N TYR A 65 4.06 21.26 12.53
CA TYR A 65 4.30 22.18 11.44
C TYR A 65 5.08 23.40 11.93
N PHE A 66 6.03 23.86 11.13
CA PHE A 66 6.73 25.13 11.33
C PHE A 66 5.77 26.17 11.93
N GLN A 67 5.92 26.45 13.23
CA GLN A 67 5.22 27.54 13.87
C GLN A 67 6.08 28.77 13.57
N PRO A 68 5.65 29.70 12.70
CA PRO A 68 6.33 30.99 12.66
C PRO A 68 6.30 31.53 14.08
N ARG A 69 7.48 31.82 14.64
CA ARG A 69 7.61 32.33 16.01
C ARG A 69 6.63 33.50 16.15
N ARG A 70 5.71 33.43 17.12
CA ARG A 70 4.97 34.63 17.52
C ARG A 70 6.00 35.68 17.93
N PRO A 71 5.87 36.95 17.51
CA PRO A 71 6.69 38.01 18.05
C PRO A 71 6.52 38.02 19.56
N GLN A 72 7.62 37.91 20.29
CA GLN A 72 7.64 38.03 21.74
C GLN A 72 7.39 39.52 22.06
N PRO A 73 6.48 39.85 23.00
CA PRO A 73 6.21 41.23 23.38
C PRO A 73 7.43 41.90 24.02
#